data_AF-A0A6P1KFF7-F1
#
_entry.id   AF-A0A6P1KFF7-F1
#
_cell.length_a   1.000
_cell.length_b   1.000
_cell.length_c   1.000
_cell.angle_alpha   90.00
_cell.angle_beta   90.00
_cell.angle_gamma   90.00
#
_symmetry.space_group_name_H-M   'P 1'
#
loop_
_entity.id
_entity.type
_entity.pdbx_description
1 polymer ?
#
loop_
_entity_poly.entity_id
_entity_poly.type
_entity_poly.pdbx_seq_one_letter_code
_entity_poly.pdbx_strand_id
1 'polypeptide(L)'
;MPEVESPVVPTDAASPDYLSRSPYLIDRYGHLNYVFYNFSRKKVFSEAWLNQALNLMGYDGKNSANMTGHGFRQLASTGLNELRFDSDMIELQLAHLDETSVKRRYDTSSMLAERQLMMNEWANYLDELRQGKTKSFDLMTPDELIQVRAERNEASLIVRLRQLKSEGLLEDLLAKI
;
A
#
# COMPACT_ATOMS: atom_id res chain seq x y z
N MET A 1 9.85 -16.17 -29.99
CA MET A 1 9.70 -15.28 -28.82
C MET A 1 9.41 -16.18 -27.64
N PRO A 2 10.22 -16.22 -26.58
CA PRO A 2 9.83 -16.98 -25.38
C PRO A 2 8.58 -16.32 -24.77
N GLU A 3 7.61 -17.14 -24.35
CA GLU A 3 6.46 -16.66 -23.58
C GLU A 3 6.97 -15.97 -22.32
N VAL A 4 6.59 -14.70 -22.14
CA VAL A 4 6.79 -14.01 -20.86
C VAL A 4 5.75 -14.60 -19.91
N GLU A 5 6.18 -15.49 -19.02
CA GLU A 5 5.31 -16.00 -17.96
C GLU A 5 4.70 -14.82 -17.20
N SER A 6 3.38 -14.87 -16.99
CA SER A 6 2.68 -13.86 -16.19
C SER A 6 3.21 -13.86 -14.76
N PRO A 7 3.39 -12.69 -14.13
CA PRO A 7 3.92 -12.62 -12.77
C PRO A 7 2.99 -13.37 -11.81
N VAL A 8 3.53 -14.38 -11.13
CA VAL A 8 2.84 -15.06 -10.03
C VAL A 8 2.81 -14.11 -8.83
N VAL A 9 1.62 -13.84 -8.32
CA VAL A 9 1.39 -13.03 -7.12
C VAL A 9 0.98 -13.98 -6.00
N PRO A 10 1.88 -14.32 -5.07
CA PRO A 10 1.53 -15.13 -3.90
C PRO A 10 0.41 -14.45 -3.13
N THR A 11 -0.65 -15.18 -2.84
CA THR A 11 -1.68 -14.74 -1.92
C THR A 11 -1.50 -15.47 -0.60
N ASP A 12 -2.04 -14.88 0.47
CA ASP A 12 -2.26 -15.58 1.74
C ASP A 12 -3.16 -16.81 1.57
N ALA A 13 -3.87 -16.95 0.45
CA ALA A 13 -4.74 -18.09 0.14
C ALA A 13 -4.04 -19.46 0.11
N ALA A 14 -2.71 -19.49 -0.01
CA ALA A 14 -1.92 -20.72 0.12
C ALA A 14 -1.49 -21.04 1.57
N SER A 15 -1.72 -20.11 2.52
CA SER A 15 -1.47 -20.36 3.95
C SER A 15 -2.54 -21.30 4.51
N PRO A 16 -2.16 -22.35 5.28
CA PRO A 16 -3.12 -23.22 5.96
C PRO A 16 -4.15 -22.44 6.79
N ASP A 17 -3.76 -21.27 7.30
CA ASP A 17 -4.60 -20.41 8.12
C ASP A 17 -5.69 -19.67 7.31
N TYR A 18 -5.46 -19.40 6.02
CA TYR A 18 -6.43 -18.73 5.15
C TYR A 18 -7.63 -19.62 4.81
N LEU A 19 -7.39 -20.91 4.56
CA LEU A 19 -8.46 -21.86 4.28
C LEU A 19 -9.38 -22.05 5.50
N SER A 20 -8.84 -21.92 6.72
CA SER A 20 -9.66 -21.85 7.95
C SER A 20 -10.38 -20.51 8.14
N ARG A 21 -9.85 -19.40 7.61
CA ARG A 21 -10.45 -18.06 7.73
C ARG A 21 -11.66 -17.85 6.81
N SER A 22 -11.78 -18.61 5.72
CA SER A 22 -12.91 -18.48 4.78
C SER A 22 -13.41 -19.81 4.20
N PRO A 23 -13.92 -20.73 5.04
CA PRO A 23 -14.45 -22.03 4.60
C PRO A 23 -15.59 -21.88 3.58
N TYR A 24 -16.31 -20.76 3.65
CA TYR A 24 -17.40 -20.43 2.73
C TYR A 24 -16.94 -20.25 1.28
N LEU A 25 -15.72 -19.75 1.05
CA LEU A 25 -15.21 -19.54 -0.31
C LEU A 25 -14.83 -20.87 -0.98
N ILE A 26 -14.28 -21.82 -0.23
CA ILE A 26 -13.91 -23.14 -0.74
C ILE A 26 -15.16 -23.95 -1.09
N ASP A 27 -16.13 -24.01 -0.19
CA ASP A 27 -17.39 -24.70 -0.42
C ASP A 27 -18.11 -24.15 -1.65
N ARG A 28 -18.17 -22.83 -1.77
CA ARG A 28 -18.93 -22.15 -2.82
C ARG A 28 -18.21 -22.05 -4.16
N TYR A 29 -16.89 -21.88 -4.18
CA TYR A 29 -16.13 -21.59 -5.39
C TYR A 29 -15.02 -22.60 -5.70
N GLY A 30 -14.73 -23.56 -4.83
CA GLY A 30 -13.61 -24.50 -4.99
C GLY A 30 -13.70 -25.42 -6.21
N HIS A 31 -14.89 -25.57 -6.79
CA HIS A 31 -15.14 -26.30 -8.04
C HIS A 31 -15.10 -25.41 -9.29
N LEU A 32 -14.90 -24.10 -9.13
CA LEU A 32 -14.84 -23.13 -10.21
C LEU A 32 -13.40 -22.70 -10.47
N ASN A 33 -13.08 -22.41 -11.73
CA ASN A 33 -11.79 -21.82 -12.11
C ASN A 33 -11.64 -20.35 -11.67
N TYR A 34 -12.65 -19.76 -11.03
CA TYR A 34 -12.70 -18.34 -10.69
C TYR A 34 -13.23 -18.13 -9.26
N VAL A 35 -12.52 -17.34 -8.47
CA VAL A 35 -12.96 -16.91 -7.13
C VAL A 35 -14.09 -15.87 -7.22
N PHE A 36 -14.04 -14.98 -8.21
CA PHE A 36 -15.03 -13.91 -8.41
C PHE A 36 -16.02 -14.27 -9.53
N TYR A 37 -16.97 -15.15 -9.20
CA TYR A 37 -17.98 -15.65 -10.14
C TYR A 37 -19.41 -15.25 -9.76
N ASN A 38 -20.18 -14.82 -10.76
CA ASN A 38 -21.61 -14.52 -10.62
C ASN A 38 -22.44 -15.75 -10.99
N PHE A 39 -22.95 -16.47 -9.99
CA PHE A 39 -23.78 -17.66 -10.19
C PHE A 39 -25.10 -17.39 -10.90
N SER A 40 -25.72 -16.22 -10.69
CA SER A 40 -26.99 -15.87 -11.33
C SER A 40 -26.82 -15.70 -12.84
N ARG A 41 -25.74 -15.05 -13.27
CA ARG A 41 -25.44 -14.82 -14.69
C ARG A 41 -24.56 -15.89 -15.32
N LYS A 42 -24.08 -16.86 -14.54
CA LYS A 42 -23.13 -17.90 -14.94
C LYS A 42 -21.89 -17.33 -15.65
N LYS A 43 -21.35 -16.21 -15.15
CA LYS A 43 -20.20 -15.50 -15.73
C LYS A 43 -19.33 -14.90 -14.64
N VAL A 44 -18.07 -14.61 -14.95
CA VAL A 44 -17.19 -13.81 -14.09
C VAL A 44 -17.75 -12.40 -13.90
N PHE A 45 -17.43 -11.77 -12.77
CA PHE A 45 -17.80 -10.37 -12.56
C PHE A 45 -17.08 -9.45 -13.56
N SER A 46 -17.73 -8.32 -13.89
CA SER A 46 -17.11 -7.28 -14.71
C SER A 46 -16.05 -6.52 -13.92
N GLU A 47 -15.14 -5.84 -14.61
CA GLU A 47 -14.09 -5.02 -13.99
C GLU A 47 -14.66 -3.94 -13.04
N ALA A 48 -15.78 -3.34 -13.42
CA ALA A 48 -16.45 -2.31 -12.62
C ALA A 48 -17.14 -2.86 -11.36
N TRP A 49 -17.35 -4.18 -11.26
CA TRP A 49 -18.10 -4.79 -10.16
C TRP A 49 -17.49 -4.49 -8.80
N LEU A 50 -16.15 -4.55 -8.67
CA LEU A 50 -15.49 -4.30 -7.39
C LEU A 50 -15.80 -2.90 -6.86
N ASN A 51 -15.66 -1.87 -7.71
CA ASN A 51 -15.96 -0.49 -7.30
C ASN A 51 -17.45 -0.30 -6.99
N GLN A 52 -18.35 -0.97 -7.71
CA GLN A 52 -19.78 -0.94 -7.38
C GLN A 52 -20.06 -1.59 -6.01
N ALA A 53 -19.41 -2.72 -5.71
CA ALA A 53 -19.53 -3.38 -4.43
C ALA A 53 -19.00 -2.49 -3.28
N LEU A 54 -17.86 -1.82 -3.49
CA LEU A 54 -17.31 -0.86 -2.53
C LEU A 54 -18.28 0.30 -2.25
N ASN A 55 -18.90 0.86 -3.30
CA ASN A 55 -19.90 1.92 -3.15
C ASN A 55 -21.11 1.43 -2.34
N LEU A 56 -21.59 0.20 -2.58
CA LEU A 56 -22.69 -0.39 -1.81
C LEU A 56 -22.32 -0.63 -0.35
N MET A 57 -21.05 -0.86 -0.04
CA MET A 57 -20.54 -0.95 1.34
C MET A 57 -20.32 0.42 1.99
N GLY A 58 -20.59 1.52 1.30
CA GLY A 58 -20.51 2.88 1.84
C GLY A 58 -19.19 3.60 1.59
N TYR A 59 -18.29 3.04 0.77
CA TYR A 59 -17.03 3.67 0.34
C TYR A 59 -17.21 4.69 -0.80
N ASP A 60 -18.38 5.33 -0.87
CA ASP A 60 -18.79 6.22 -1.96
C ASP A 60 -18.42 7.70 -1.76
N GLY A 61 -17.68 8.01 -0.68
CA GLY A 61 -17.26 9.36 -0.34
C GLY A 61 -18.28 10.20 0.42
N LYS A 62 -19.49 9.69 0.71
CA LYS A 62 -20.51 10.47 1.44
C LYS A 62 -20.34 10.42 2.94
N ASN A 63 -20.22 9.20 3.48
CA ASN A 63 -20.11 8.93 4.92
C ASN A 63 -18.80 8.24 5.30
N SER A 64 -17.92 8.02 4.32
CA SER A 64 -16.59 7.45 4.50
C SER A 64 -15.65 7.97 3.40
N ALA A 65 -14.37 7.60 3.44
CA ALA A 65 -13.43 7.93 2.38
C ALA A 65 -13.89 7.34 1.04
N ASN A 66 -13.80 8.12 -0.04
CA ASN A 66 -14.05 7.63 -1.40
C ASN A 66 -12.95 6.62 -1.77
N MET A 67 -13.30 5.33 -1.83
CA MET A 67 -12.33 4.26 -2.01
C MET A 67 -12.66 3.39 -3.22
N THR A 68 -11.63 3.11 -4.02
CA THR A 68 -11.71 2.22 -5.18
C THR A 68 -10.75 1.06 -5.01
N GLY A 69 -10.80 0.05 -5.89
CA GLY A 69 -9.79 -1.01 -5.92
C GLY A 69 -8.35 -0.47 -6.01
N HIS A 70 -8.15 0.64 -6.75
CA HIS A 70 -6.85 1.31 -6.82
C HIS A 70 -6.49 1.99 -5.49
N GLY A 71 -7.45 2.64 -4.83
CA GLY A 71 -7.24 3.23 -3.51
C GLY A 71 -6.83 2.20 -2.45
N PHE A 72 -7.45 1.01 -2.45
CA PHE A 72 -7.02 -0.10 -1.59
C PHE A 72 -5.61 -0.59 -1.92
N ARG A 73 -5.23 -0.62 -3.21
CA ARG A 73 -3.87 -0.96 -3.61
C ARG A 73 -2.84 0.04 -3.09
N GLN A 74 -3.13 1.34 -3.19
CA GLN A 74 -2.27 2.39 -2.62
C GLN A 74 -2.18 2.24 -1.11
N LEU A 75 -3.30 2.01 -0.42
CA LEU A 75 -3.32 1.80 1.02
C LEU A 75 -2.44 0.61 1.44
N ALA A 76 -2.52 -0.51 0.71
CA ALA A 76 -1.68 -1.68 0.97
C ALA A 76 -0.19 -1.37 0.74
N SER A 77 0.16 -0.68 -0.36
CA SER A 77 1.54 -0.25 -0.63
C SER A 77 2.11 0.61 0.51
N THR A 78 1.37 1.64 0.92
CA THR A 78 1.78 2.50 2.04
C THR A 78 1.92 1.70 3.33
N GLY A 79 0.93 0.88 3.67
CA GLY A 79 0.95 0.06 4.89
C GLY A 79 2.13 -0.91 4.94
N LEU A 80 2.44 -1.59 3.83
CA LEU A 80 3.58 -2.49 3.74
C LEU A 80 4.93 -1.76 3.86
N ASN A 81 5.04 -0.54 3.30
CA ASN A 81 6.22 0.31 3.48
C ASN A 81 6.40 0.75 4.94
N GLU A 82 5.31 1.12 5.63
CA GLU A 82 5.36 1.47 7.05
C GLU A 82 5.72 0.26 7.94
N LEU A 83 5.32 -0.94 7.53
CA LEU A 83 5.76 -2.20 8.14
C LEU A 83 7.21 -2.59 7.79
N ARG A 84 7.93 -1.74 7.04
CA ARG A 84 9.36 -1.89 6.69
C ARG A 84 9.68 -3.10 5.81
N PHE A 85 8.73 -3.56 5.00
CA PHE A 85 9.02 -4.54 3.96
C PHE A 85 9.84 -3.93 2.82
N ASP A 86 10.56 -4.79 2.10
CA ASP A 86 11.39 -4.39 0.97
C ASP A 86 10.51 -3.82 -0.17
N SER A 87 10.87 -2.63 -0.65
CA SER A 87 10.10 -1.93 -1.70
C SER A 87 10.03 -2.73 -3.00
N ASP A 88 11.08 -3.46 -3.38
CA ASP A 88 11.08 -4.26 -4.60
C ASP A 88 10.07 -5.42 -4.49
N MET A 89 10.00 -6.07 -3.32
CA MET A 89 8.99 -7.10 -3.05
C MET A 89 7.56 -6.55 -3.12
N ILE A 90 7.34 -5.35 -2.59
CA ILE A 90 6.04 -4.68 -2.64
C ILE A 90 5.64 -4.39 -4.09
N GLU A 91 6.52 -3.80 -4.89
CA GLU A 91 6.23 -3.51 -6.30
C GLU A 91 5.95 -4.77 -7.12
N LEU A 92 6.72 -5.85 -6.89
CA LEU A 92 6.46 -7.17 -7.49
C LEU A 92 5.09 -7.73 -7.09
N GLN A 93 4.66 -7.56 -5.83
CA GLN A 93 3.36 -8.00 -5.34
C GLN A 93 2.20 -7.20 -5.96
N LEU A 94 2.42 -5.91 -6.24
CA LEU A 94 1.45 -5.04 -6.90
C LEU A 94 1.39 -5.24 -8.43
N ALA A 95 2.17 -6.21 -8.94
CA ALA A 95 2.36 -6.49 -10.37
C ALA A 95 2.86 -5.25 -11.14
N HIS A 96 3.57 -4.36 -10.46
CA HIS A 96 4.27 -3.25 -11.09
C HIS A 96 5.55 -3.81 -11.70
N LEU A 97 5.40 -4.34 -12.90
CA LEU A 97 6.51 -4.76 -13.72
C LEU A 97 7.23 -3.52 -14.24
N ASP A 98 8.30 -3.11 -13.56
CA ASP A 98 9.17 -2.02 -14.02
C ASP A 98 9.95 -2.46 -15.28
N GLU A 99 9.44 -2.14 -16.47
CA GLU A 99 9.94 -2.65 -17.77
C GLU A 99 11.35 -2.12 -18.11
N THR A 100 11.79 -1.04 -17.45
CA THR A 100 13.01 -0.30 -17.81
C THR A 100 14.11 -0.37 -16.76
N SER A 101 13.88 -1.01 -15.61
CA SER A 101 14.88 -1.03 -14.54
C SER A 101 16.03 -1.98 -14.87
N VAL A 102 17.27 -1.46 -14.81
CA VAL A 102 18.51 -2.24 -14.90
C VAL A 102 18.53 -3.39 -13.88
N LYS A 103 17.77 -3.23 -12.79
CA LYS A 103 17.58 -4.17 -11.68
C LYS A 103 16.98 -5.51 -12.13
N ARG A 104 15.96 -5.50 -13.00
CA ARG A 104 15.33 -6.73 -13.52
C ARG A 104 16.29 -7.60 -14.33
N ARG A 105 17.36 -7.02 -14.87
CA ARG A 105 18.38 -7.77 -15.62
C ARG A 105 19.26 -8.64 -14.72
N TYR A 106 19.34 -8.34 -13.42
CA TYR A 106 20.19 -9.05 -12.46
C TYR A 106 19.41 -9.84 -11.42
N ASP A 107 18.21 -9.40 -11.05
CA ASP A 107 17.31 -10.15 -10.16
C ASP A 107 16.22 -10.85 -10.94
N THR A 108 16.39 -12.17 -11.12
CA THR A 108 15.40 -13.08 -11.74
C THR A 108 14.55 -13.80 -10.69
N SER A 109 14.76 -13.50 -9.40
CA SER A 109 13.97 -14.11 -8.33
C SER A 109 12.57 -13.52 -8.30
N SER A 110 11.58 -14.40 -8.25
CA SER A 110 10.19 -14.01 -8.00
C SER A 110 9.90 -13.82 -6.50
N MET A 111 10.89 -14.00 -5.61
CA MET A 111 10.81 -13.77 -4.16
C MET A 111 9.53 -14.34 -3.54
N LEU A 112 9.10 -15.53 -3.97
CA LEU A 112 7.76 -16.03 -3.66
C LEU A 112 7.57 -16.33 -2.18
N ALA A 113 8.61 -16.84 -1.52
CA ALA A 113 8.56 -17.18 -0.09
C ALA A 113 8.48 -15.91 0.76
N GLU A 114 9.27 -14.90 0.42
CA GLU A 114 9.31 -13.60 1.10
C GLU A 114 8.01 -12.84 0.90
N ARG A 115 7.47 -12.83 -0.33
CA ARG A 115 6.16 -12.23 -0.62
C ARG A 115 5.02 -12.96 0.08
N GLN A 116 5.08 -14.29 0.22
CA GLN A 116 4.10 -15.04 1.01
C GLN A 116 4.15 -14.64 2.49
N LEU A 117 5.34 -14.53 3.07
CA LEU A 117 5.51 -14.05 4.45
C LEU A 117 4.96 -12.63 4.62
N MET A 118 5.29 -11.73 3.70
CA MET A 118 4.78 -10.35 3.67
C MET A 118 3.24 -10.32 3.64
N MET A 119 2.61 -11.13 2.78
CA MET A 119 1.15 -11.17 2.68
C MET A 119 0.47 -11.76 3.92
N ASN A 120 1.11 -12.73 4.59
CA ASN A 120 0.62 -13.26 5.86
C ASN A 120 0.69 -12.20 6.97
N GLU A 121 1.81 -11.46 7.07
CA GLU A 121 1.96 -10.38 8.04
C GLU A 121 0.97 -9.23 7.78
N TRP A 122 0.73 -8.90 6.51
CA TRP A 122 -0.30 -7.93 6.14
C TRP A 122 -1.70 -8.37 6.57
N ALA A 123 -2.05 -9.64 6.34
CA ALA A 123 -3.34 -10.19 6.78
C ALA A 123 -3.50 -10.14 8.31
N ASN A 124 -2.45 -10.52 9.05
CA ASN A 124 -2.43 -10.44 10.50
C ASN A 124 -2.59 -8.99 11.00
N TYR A 125 -1.90 -8.03 10.37
CA TYR A 125 -2.04 -6.61 10.69
C TYR A 125 -3.48 -6.10 10.50
N LEU A 126 -4.15 -6.50 9.41
CA LEU A 126 -5.56 -6.15 9.19
C LEU A 126 -6.49 -6.75 10.25
N ASP A 127 -6.24 -7.97 10.70
CA ASP A 127 -7.01 -8.59 11.78
C ASP A 127 -6.79 -7.91 13.13
N GLU A 128 -5.57 -7.45 13.42
CA GLU A 128 -5.27 -6.64 14.60
C GLU A 128 -6.04 -5.32 14.58
N LEU A 129 -6.01 -4.60 13.46
CA LEU A 129 -6.78 -3.37 13.27
C LEU A 129 -8.29 -3.61 13.47
N ARG A 130 -8.81 -4.73 12.96
CA ARG A 130 -10.22 -5.12 13.13
C ARG A 130 -10.58 -5.36 14.59
N GLN A 131 -9.64 -5.89 15.39
CA GLN A 131 -9.79 -6.09 16.83
C GLN A 131 -9.61 -4.78 17.62
N GLY A 132 -9.37 -3.65 16.95
CA GLY A 132 -9.14 -2.34 17.59
C GLY A 132 -7.73 -2.16 18.14
N LYS A 133 -6.79 -3.05 17.78
CA LYS A 133 -5.37 -2.87 18.12
C LYS A 133 -4.76 -1.86 17.16
N THR A 134 -3.87 -1.02 17.67
CA THR A 134 -3.06 -0.12 16.85
C THR A 134 -1.60 -0.57 16.94
N LYS A 135 -0.91 -0.71 15.79
CA LYS A 135 0.55 -0.80 15.83
C LYS A 135 1.11 0.59 16.07
N SER A 136 1.91 0.70 17.13
CA SER A 136 2.81 1.83 17.29
C SER A 136 3.96 1.66 16.31
N PHE A 137 4.18 2.63 15.43
CA PHE A 137 5.33 2.64 14.50
C PHE A 137 6.57 3.27 15.15
N ASP A 138 6.69 3.17 16.47
CA ASP A 138 7.67 3.89 17.30
C ASP A 138 7.73 5.38 16.90
N LEU A 139 6.56 5.95 16.62
CA LEU A 139 6.46 7.35 16.26
C LEU A 139 6.84 8.18 17.48
N MET A 140 7.56 9.26 17.21
CA MET A 140 7.76 10.34 18.16
C MET A 140 6.43 10.73 18.80
N THR A 141 6.45 10.93 20.10
CA THR A 141 5.35 11.54 20.84
C THR A 141 5.00 12.91 20.22
N PRO A 142 3.78 13.43 20.44
CA PRO A 142 3.40 14.76 19.97
C PRO A 142 4.43 15.85 20.35
N ASP A 143 4.99 15.76 21.56
CA ASP A 143 5.99 16.71 22.05
C ASP A 143 7.33 16.58 21.31
N GLU A 144 7.81 15.35 21.10
CA GLU A 144 9.02 15.08 20.30
C GLU A 144 8.85 15.53 18.84
N LEU A 145 7.66 15.36 18.26
CA LEU A 145 7.36 15.86 16.90
C LEU A 145 7.38 17.39 16.83
N ILE A 146 6.86 18.07 17.84
CA ILE A 146 6.88 19.54 17.92
C ILE A 146 8.33 20.03 17.97
N GLN A 147 9.17 19.38 18.79
CA GLN A 147 10.58 19.74 18.90
C GLN A 147 11.33 19.55 17.58
N VAL A 148 11.21 18.38 16.93
CA VAL A 148 11.87 18.11 15.65
C VAL A 148 11.37 19.06 14.55
N ARG A 149 10.09 19.40 14.54
CA ARG A 149 9.55 20.40 13.59
C ARG A 149 10.07 21.80 13.87
N ALA A 150 10.21 22.20 15.12
CA ALA A 150 10.78 23.49 15.49
C ALA A 150 12.25 23.60 15.04
N GLU A 151 13.07 22.59 15.34
CA GLU A 151 14.47 22.52 14.93
C GLU A 151 14.63 22.54 13.40
N ARG A 152 13.81 21.77 12.67
CA ARG A 152 13.82 21.76 11.21
C ARG A 152 13.36 23.09 10.61
N ASN A 153 12.36 23.74 11.21
CA ASN A 153 11.92 25.06 10.78
C ASN A 153 13.00 26.11 11.01
N GLU A 154 13.68 26.10 12.16
CA GLU A 154 14.81 27.00 12.45
C GLU A 154 15.96 26.79 11.46
N ALA A 155 16.34 25.54 11.21
CA ALA A 155 17.34 25.21 10.19
C ALA A 155 16.94 25.68 8.78
N SER A 156 15.66 25.52 8.42
CA SER A 156 15.13 25.95 7.11
C SER A 156 15.12 27.48 6.99
N LEU A 157 14.78 28.20 8.07
CA LEU A 157 14.84 29.66 8.13
C LEU A 157 16.28 30.15 8.00
N ILE A 158 17.24 29.52 8.67
CA ILE A 158 18.67 29.87 8.55
C ILE A 158 19.16 29.70 7.11
N VAL A 159 18.80 28.59 6.44
CA VAL A 159 19.15 28.36 5.04
C VAL A 159 18.51 29.43 4.14
N ARG A 160 17.23 29.75 4.36
CA ARG A 160 16.52 30.78 3.58
C ARG A 160 17.10 32.18 3.81
N LEU A 161 17.46 32.52 5.04
CA LEU A 161 18.09 33.80 5.38
C LEU A 161 19.48 33.94 4.73
N ARG A 162 20.29 32.86 4.71
CA ARG A 162 21.57 32.84 3.99
C ARG A 162 21.37 33.03 2.49
N GLN A 163 20.35 32.39 1.91
CA GLN A 163 20.00 32.56 0.50
C GLN A 163 19.61 34.00 0.19
N LEU A 164 18.68 34.59 0.96
CA LEU A 164 18.24 35.99 0.79
C LEU A 164 19.39 36.99 0.97
N LYS A 165 20.34 36.70 1.86
CA LYS A 165 21.55 37.51 2.03
C LYS A 165 22.44 37.45 0.78
N SER A 166 22.60 36.27 0.19
CA SER A 166 23.39 36.10 -1.05
C SER A 166 22.73 36.76 -2.27
N GLU A 167 21.40 36.83 -2.28
CA GLU A 167 20.60 37.49 -3.31
C GLU A 167 20.51 39.01 -3.11
N GLY A 168 21.03 39.56 -2.00
CA GLY A 168 20.95 40.98 -1.67
C GLY A 168 19.56 41.46 -1.25
N LEU A 169 18.62 40.55 -1.03
CA LEU A 169 17.21 40.85 -0.74
C LEU A 169 16.89 40.90 0.76
N LEU A 170 17.83 40.53 1.62
CA LEU A 170 17.59 40.40 3.05
C LEU A 170 17.22 41.72 3.73
N GLU A 171 17.99 42.79 3.49
CA GLU A 171 17.75 44.11 4.10
C GLU A 171 16.42 44.73 3.62
N ASP A 172 16.08 44.50 2.36
CA ASP A 172 14.86 44.99 1.72
C ASP A 172 13.60 44.30 2.26
N LEU A 173 13.75 43.05 2.69
CA LEU A 173 12.69 42.29 3.37
C LEU A 173 12.54 42.76 4.83
N LEU A 174 13.66 42.94 5.55
CA LEU A 174 13.65 43.38 6.95
C LEU A 174 13.06 44.78 7.12
N ALA A 175 13.21 45.66 6.12
CA ALA A 175 12.61 46.99 6.13
C ALA A 175 11.07 46.99 5.96
N LYS A 176 10.44 45.85 5.63
CA LYS A 176 8.99 45.71 5.36
C LYS A 176 8.22 45.01 6.50
N ILE A 177 8.92 44.57 7.54
CA ILE A 177 8.37 43.88 8.71
C ILE A 177 8.40 44.85 9.89
#